data_AF-A0A3D0P394-F1
#
_entry.id   AF-A0A3D0P394-F1
#
_cell.length_a   1.000
_cell.length_b   1.000
_cell.length_c   1.000
_cell.angle_alpha   90.00
_cell.angle_beta   90.00
_cell.angle_gamma   90.00
#
_symmetry.space_group_name_H-M   'P 1'
#
loop_
_entity.id
_entity.type
_entity.pdbx_description
1 polymer ?
#
loop_
_entity_poly.entity_id
_entity_poly.type
_entity_poly.pdbx_seq_one_letter_code
_entity_poly.pdbx_strand_id
1 'polypeptide(L)'
;MRIEIEKDYSPSKIVCVGRNYADHAAELGNEVPKAPLLFLKAPSSLVRNGEPIVIPPQSERVEHEAELAIVIKERARDLSDDEDVFKYILGFTCLNDVTARDIQRADVQFT
;
A
#
# COMPACT_ATOMS: atom_id res chain seq x y z
N MET A 1 11.52 -5.03 -13.03
CA MET A 1 11.96 -6.36 -12.58
C MET A 1 11.09 -6.80 -11.41
N ARG A 2 10.42 -7.95 -11.50
CA ARG A 2 9.69 -8.53 -10.36
C ARG A 2 10.70 -9.09 -9.37
N ILE A 3 10.47 -8.86 -8.08
CA ILE A 3 11.30 -9.40 -6.99
C ILE A 3 10.43 -10.14 -5.99
N GLU A 4 11.04 -11.06 -5.25
CA GLU A 4 10.44 -11.65 -4.06
C GLU A 4 11.04 -10.99 -2.83
N ILE A 5 10.21 -10.76 -1.81
CA ILE A 5 10.66 -10.17 -0.57
C ILE A 5 11.23 -11.28 0.31
N GLU A 6 12.55 -11.24 0.53
CA GLU A 6 13.24 -12.18 1.41
C GLU A 6 12.75 -12.07 2.86
N LYS A 7 12.95 -13.14 3.63
CA LYS A 7 12.37 -13.29 4.97
C LYS A 7 12.83 -12.20 5.95
N ASP A 8 14.05 -11.71 5.79
CA ASP A 8 14.71 -10.70 6.61
C ASP A 8 14.47 -9.25 6.15
N TYR A 9 13.76 -9.03 5.04
CA TYR A 9 13.46 -7.69 4.55
C TYR A 9 12.52 -6.93 5.49
N SER A 10 12.99 -5.84 6.10
CA SER A 10 12.18 -4.99 6.96
C SER A 10 12.12 -3.56 6.41
N PRO A 11 10.97 -3.12 5.83
CA PRO A 11 10.85 -1.76 5.35
C PRO A 11 10.77 -0.79 6.52
N SER A 12 11.43 0.37 6.41
CA SER A 12 11.31 1.43 7.42
C SER A 12 9.91 2.03 7.52
N LYS A 13 9.13 1.99 6.43
CA LYS A 13 7.76 2.46 6.31
C LYS A 13 7.09 1.83 5.09
N ILE A 14 5.76 1.76 5.10
CA ILE A 14 4.94 1.38 3.96
C ILE A 14 4.08 2.59 3.62
N VAL A 15 4.26 3.15 2.42
CA VAL A 15 3.50 4.30 1.93
C VAL A 15 2.50 3.79 0.90
N CYS A 16 1.22 4.03 1.14
CA CYS A 16 0.12 3.59 0.29
C CYS A 16 -0.49 4.76 -0.48
N VAL A 17 -1.18 4.46 -1.58
CA VAL A 17 -1.92 5.43 -2.38
C VAL A 17 -3.37 4.97 -2.49
N GLY A 18 -4.29 5.72 -1.88
CA GLY A 18 -5.71 5.44 -1.95
C GLY A 18 -6.31 5.93 -3.27
N ARG A 19 -7.31 5.20 -3.78
CA ARG A 19 -8.15 5.60 -4.93
C ARG A 19 -7.35 5.86 -6.22
N ASN A 20 -6.31 5.05 -6.46
CA ASN A 20 -5.41 5.22 -7.60
C ASN A 20 -5.85 4.45 -8.87
N TYR A 21 -6.93 3.66 -8.78
CA TYR A 21 -7.60 3.04 -9.92
C TYR A 21 -8.97 3.68 -10.12
N ALA A 22 -9.22 4.22 -11.31
CA ALA A 22 -10.45 4.98 -11.61
C ALA A 22 -11.72 4.15 -11.39
N ASP A 23 -11.71 2.88 -11.80
CA ASP A 23 -12.85 1.98 -11.67
C ASP A 23 -13.12 1.66 -10.18
N HIS A 24 -12.08 1.41 -9.39
CA HIS A 24 -12.22 1.12 -7.96
C HIS A 24 -12.68 2.36 -7.15
N ALA A 25 -12.21 3.55 -7.53
CA ALA A 25 -12.70 4.79 -6.92
C ALA A 25 -14.22 4.95 -7.14
N ALA A 26 -14.69 4.65 -8.36
CA ALA A 26 -16.11 4.70 -8.72
C ALA A 26 -16.96 3.64 -7.98
N GLU A 27 -16.47 2.42 -7.79
CA GLU A 27 -17.14 1.35 -7.02
C GLU A 27 -17.46 1.77 -5.57
N LEU A 28 -16.54 2.52 -4.96
CA LEU A 28 -16.69 3.04 -3.60
C LEU A 28 -17.47 4.37 -3.54
N GLY A 29 -18.01 4.84 -4.67
CA GLY A 29 -18.77 6.08 -4.78
C GLY A 29 -17.91 7.34 -4.65
N ASN A 30 -16.63 7.27 -5.01
CA ASN A 30 -15.67 8.35 -4.84
C ASN A 30 -15.15 8.89 -6.17
N GLU A 31 -14.90 10.19 -6.25
CA GLU A 31 -14.13 10.78 -7.34
C GLU A 31 -12.63 10.43 -7.20
N VAL A 32 -11.94 10.28 -8.34
CA VAL A 32 -10.48 10.20 -8.37
C VAL A 32 -9.91 11.52 -7.85
N PRO A 33 -9.10 11.51 -6.77
CA PRO A 33 -8.52 12.74 -6.22
C PRO A 33 -7.64 13.49 -7.23
N LYS A 34 -7.63 14.83 -7.17
CA LYS A 34 -6.73 15.67 -7.99
C LYS A 34 -5.25 15.55 -7.60
N ALA A 35 -4.98 15.08 -6.40
CA ALA A 35 -3.66 14.79 -5.87
C ALA A 35 -3.68 13.42 -5.17
N PRO A 36 -2.58 12.64 -5.20
CA PRO A 36 -2.56 11.32 -4.58
C PRO A 36 -2.94 11.35 -3.09
N LEU A 37 -3.87 10.48 -2.70
CA LEU A 37 -4.26 10.30 -1.30
C LEU A 37 -3.26 9.35 -0.63
N LEU A 38 -2.27 9.91 0.08
CA LEU A 38 -1.22 9.13 0.73
C LEU A 38 -1.60 8.78 2.17
N PHE A 39 -1.29 7.56 2.59
CA PHE A 39 -1.38 7.10 3.97
C PHE A 39 -0.26 6.11 4.30
N LEU A 40 -0.13 5.75 5.57
CA LEU A 40 0.92 4.86 6.06
C LEU A 40 0.32 3.59 6.65
N LYS A 41 0.94 2.46 6.35
CA LYS A 41 0.79 1.25 7.17
C LYS A 41 2.05 1.06 8.01
N ALA A 42 1.87 0.69 9.27
CA ALA A 42 2.99 0.38 10.14
C ALA A 42 3.76 -0.85 9.61
N PRO A 43 5.11 -0.87 9.64
CA PRO A 43 5.88 -2.05 9.26
C PRO A 43 5.50 -3.32 10.03
N SER A 44 4.96 -3.19 11.25
CA SER A 44 4.43 -4.31 12.06
C SER A 44 3.18 -4.97 11.47
N SER A 45 2.51 -4.37 10.49
CA SER A 45 1.38 -4.97 9.77
C SER A 45 1.81 -5.93 8.65
N LEU A 46 3.11 -5.94 8.30
CA LEU A 46 3.62 -6.76 7.21
C LEU A 46 3.66 -8.23 7.63
N VAL A 47 2.94 -9.07 6.88
CA VAL A 47 3.04 -10.54 6.95
C VAL A 47 3.62 -11.07 5.64
N ARG A 48 4.28 -12.24 5.71
CA ARG A 48 4.92 -12.85 4.52
C ARG A 48 3.94 -13.65 3.70
N ASN A 49 4.32 -13.95 2.46
CA ASN A 49 3.59 -14.88 1.62
C ASN A 49 3.43 -16.24 2.34
N GLY A 50 2.18 -16.71 2.44
CA GLY A 50 1.83 -17.94 3.15
C GLY A 50 1.61 -17.79 4.65
N GLU A 51 1.91 -16.63 5.26
CA GLU A 51 1.54 -16.35 6.64
C GLU A 51 0.07 -15.91 6.74
N PRO A 52 -0.62 -16.26 7.85
CA PRO A 52 -2.03 -15.92 8.00
C PRO A 52 -2.23 -14.42 8.24
N ILE A 53 -3.26 -13.86 7.61
CA ILE A 53 -3.79 -12.55 7.96
C ILE A 53 -4.66 -12.72 9.21
N VAL A 54 -4.30 -12.03 10.30
CA VAL A 54 -5.09 -12.04 11.54
C VAL A 54 -6.19 -11.00 11.43
N ILE A 55 -7.43 -11.46 11.41
CA ILE A 55 -8.61 -10.59 11.36
C ILE A 55 -8.87 -10.01 12.76
N PRO A 56 -8.95 -8.67 12.92
CA PRO A 56 -9.23 -8.07 14.21
C PRO A 56 -10.63 -8.47 14.71
N PRO A 57 -10.79 -8.89 15.98
CA PRO A 57 -12.08 -9.37 16.48
C PRO A 57 -13.16 -8.29 16.54
N GLN A 58 -12.78 -7.01 16.54
CA GLN A 58 -13.69 -5.88 16.50
C GLN A 58 -14.16 -5.51 15.08
N SER A 59 -13.63 -6.13 14.02
CA SER A 59 -14.02 -5.82 12.64
C SER A 59 -15.09 -6.77 12.13
N GLU A 60 -16.14 -6.21 11.52
CA GLU A 60 -17.21 -6.96 10.86
C GLU A 60 -16.97 -7.14 9.35
N ARG A 61 -16.09 -6.32 8.75
CA ARG A 61 -15.82 -6.34 7.31
C ARG A 61 -14.36 -6.05 7.01
N VAL A 62 -13.59 -7.11 6.78
CA VAL A 62 -12.23 -7.02 6.24
C VAL A 62 -12.20 -7.39 4.77
N GLU A 63 -11.54 -6.56 3.97
CA GLU A 63 -11.39 -6.73 2.52
C GLU A 63 -9.92 -6.84 2.13
N HIS A 64 -9.71 -7.51 0.98
CA HIS A 64 -8.42 -7.55 0.31
C HIS A 64 -8.36 -6.46 -0.77
N GLU A 65 -7.17 -5.92 -0.99
CA GLU A 65 -6.88 -4.96 -2.06
C GLU A 65 -5.57 -5.39 -2.72
N ALA A 66 -5.64 -5.95 -3.92
CA ALA A 66 -4.47 -6.41 -4.64
C ALA A 66 -3.74 -5.22 -5.28
N GLU A 67 -2.49 -4.98 -4.87
CA GLU A 67 -1.73 -3.80 -5.24
C GLU A 67 -0.35 -4.15 -5.83
N LEU A 68 0.13 -3.27 -6.72
CA LEU A 68 1.52 -3.26 -7.16
C LEU A 68 2.36 -2.51 -6.13
N ALA A 69 3.27 -3.21 -5.44
CA ALA A 69 4.23 -2.56 -4.56
C ALA A 69 5.53 -2.23 -5.29
N ILE A 70 6.03 -1.01 -5.05
CA ILE A 70 7.34 -0.53 -5.50
C ILE A 70 8.30 -0.59 -4.32
N VAL A 71 9.40 -1.32 -4.48
CA VAL A 71 10.40 -1.48 -3.44
C VAL A 71 11.56 -0.53 -3.72
N ILE A 72 11.80 0.39 -2.80
CA ILE A 72 12.82 1.43 -2.97
C ILE A 72 14.18 0.89 -2.52
N LYS A 73 15.19 1.04 -3.39
CA LYS A 73 16.59 0.65 -3.16
C LYS A 73 17.37 1.79 -2.50
N GLU A 74 17.22 3.00 -3.04
CA GLU A 74 18.05 4.16 -2.68
C GLU A 74 17.18 5.34 -2.28
N ARG A 75 17.64 6.13 -1.31
CA ARG A 75 16.92 7.32 -0.85
C ARG A 75 16.89 8.35 -1.98
N ALA A 76 15.69 8.80 -2.31
CA ALA A 76 15.39 9.86 -3.25
C ALA A 76 14.63 11.00 -2.56
N ARG A 77 14.77 12.23 -3.08
CA ARG A 77 13.98 13.40 -2.66
C ARG A 77 13.91 14.38 -3.82
N ASP A 78 12.79 15.08 -3.94
CA ASP A 78 12.62 16.21 -4.87
C ASP A 78 13.03 15.86 -6.32
N LEU A 79 12.65 14.67 -6.80
CA LEU A 79 12.96 14.21 -8.16
C LEU A 79 12.23 15.08 -9.19
N SER A 80 12.88 15.35 -10.32
CA SER A 80 12.25 16.05 -11.45
C SER A 80 11.49 15.09 -12.36
N ASP A 81 10.55 15.62 -13.15
CA ASP A 81 9.70 14.83 -14.05
C ASP A 81 10.49 14.08 -15.15
N ASP A 82 11.69 14.58 -15.49
CA ASP A 82 12.58 13.99 -16.49
C ASP A 82 13.61 13.01 -15.91
N GLU A 83 13.62 12.80 -14.59
CA GLU A 83 14.59 11.95 -13.93
C GLU A 83 14.28 10.46 -14.12
N ASP A 84 15.30 9.64 -14.43
CA ASP A 84 15.15 8.19 -14.46
C ASP A 84 14.93 7.64 -13.04
N VAL A 85 13.66 7.45 -12.68
CA VAL A 85 13.26 6.95 -11.36
C VAL A 85 13.63 5.48 -11.13
N PHE A 86 13.87 4.69 -12.20
CA PHE A 86 14.12 3.25 -12.04
C PHE A 86 15.45 2.96 -11.34
N LYS A 87 16.42 3.89 -11.37
CA LYS A 87 17.67 3.76 -10.61
C LYS A 87 17.46 3.71 -9.09
N TYR A 88 16.33 4.25 -8.58
CA TYR A 88 15.97 4.23 -7.17
C TYR A 88 15.12 3.01 -6.78
N ILE A 89 14.64 2.24 -7.74
CA ILE A 89 13.72 1.11 -7.53
C ILE A 89 14.53 -0.19 -7.49
N LEU A 90 14.43 -0.94 -6.39
CA LEU A 90 14.97 -2.29 -6.28
C LEU A 90 14.20 -3.26 -7.17
N GLY A 91 12.88 -3.12 -7.17
CA GLY A 91 11.98 -3.94 -7.97
C GLY A 91 10.52 -3.75 -7.58
N PHE A 92 9.68 -4.61 -8.13
CA PHE A 92 8.24 -4.61 -7.92
C PHE A 92 7.79 -5.94 -7.34
N THR A 93 6.78 -5.93 -6.49
CA THR A 93 6.17 -7.13 -5.90
C THR A 93 4.67 -6.97 -5.76
N CYS A 94 3.97 -8.05 -5.41
CA CYS A 94 2.57 -8.01 -5.04
C CYS A 94 2.43 -7.58 -3.57
N LEU A 95 1.43 -6.75 -3.29
CA LEU A 95 1.00 -6.40 -1.93
C LEU A 95 -0.51 -6.59 -1.81
N ASN A 96 -0.96 -6.97 -0.62
CA ASN A 96 -2.38 -6.96 -0.29
C ASN A 96 -2.62 -5.87 0.78
N ASP A 97 -3.26 -4.76 0.42
CA ASP A 97 -3.65 -3.71 1.37
C ASP A 97 -4.92 -4.10 2.13
N VAL A 98 -4.76 -5.06 3.02
CA VAL A 98 -5.86 -5.57 3.85
C VAL A 98 -6.45 -4.44 4.69
N THR A 99 -7.76 -4.25 4.57
CA THR A 99 -8.47 -3.13 5.17
C THR A 99 -9.72 -3.57 5.90
N ALA A 100 -9.84 -3.20 7.18
CA ALA A 100 -11.07 -3.27 7.96
C ALA A 100 -11.97 -2.07 7.61
N ARG A 101 -12.97 -2.28 6.74
CA ARG A 101 -13.78 -1.21 6.14
C ARG A 101 -14.67 -0.50 7.13
N ASP A 102 -15.20 -1.26 8.09
CA ASP A 102 -16.02 -0.74 9.17
C ASP A 102 -15.21 0.20 10.07
N ILE A 103 -13.98 -0.17 10.42
CA ILE A 103 -13.05 0.70 11.17
C ILE A 103 -12.68 1.93 10.33
N GLN A 104 -12.28 1.72 9.07
CA GLN A 104 -11.92 2.81 8.15
C GLN A 104 -13.03 3.86 7.98
N ARG A 105 -14.31 3.44 8.02
CA ARG A 105 -15.46 4.35 7.91
C ARG A 105 -15.75 5.10 9.21
N ALA A 106 -15.48 4.47 10.35
CA ALA A 106 -15.67 5.09 11.66
C ALA A 106 -14.56 6.10 11.99
N ASP A 107 -13.35 5.87 11.48
CA ASP A 107 -12.21 6.73 11.69
C ASP A 107 -12.06 7.83 10.62
N VAL A 108 -11.45 8.95 11.03
CA VAL A 108 -11.11 10.07 10.14
C VAL A 108 -9.84 9.79 9.34
N GLN A 109 -9.00 8.86 9.80
CA GLN A 109 -7.68 8.54 9.24
C GLN A 109 -7.61 7.06 8.84
N PHE A 110 -6.84 6.73 7.80
CA PHE A 110 -6.71 5.37 7.28
C PHE A 110 -5.51 4.62 7.86
N THR A 111 -5.25 4.76 9.17
CA THR A 111 -4.09 4.15 9.86
C THR A 111 -4.47 2.89 10.62
#